data_AF-G0N063-F1
#
_entry.id   AF-G0N063-F1
#
_cell.length_a   1.000
_cell.length_b   1.000
_cell.length_c   1.000
_cell.angle_alpha   90.00
_cell.angle_beta   90.00
_cell.angle_gamma   90.00
#
_symmetry.space_group_name_H-M   'P 1'
#
loop_
_entity.id
_entity.type
_entity.pdbx_description
1 polymer ?
#
loop_
_entity_poly.entity_id
_entity_poly.type
_entity_poly.pdbx_seq_one_letter_code
_entity_poly.pdbx_strand_id
1 'polypeptide(L)'
;MTKKQRFLKINGIEDVQQGLFASKDHIAEMLRFIGGFENWSVLPEECRSEVVKYVDYKSRCKLGVCSRKDHETVKNAPIYVENVEIEESPIRGEHKVTVRVAFDRENFLNQYFTQIAVDPRSQHLSSNCHKKAAQFAEKWIKKGKFQLNQIVIQMTKFPFEASQLKTLPHCKYARFEIDDMDSLNWFIEKLPEQLGYLSISEFSRNQESFTVSSNILSKPQVTQASRLNIGGRAEFTNEQFLRLKAKELEFDSVNVTAQGINQYIKNWMNGKGVDGFKSLKLGVERSFDLDALMVGLEARYWDEEFEAEAPHLVRIFRRKTKGPCFQIQSRGVPYESLTLNLDEDGVRVIVTGFRGERDGEPCQDYIRQGYYF
;
A
#
# COMPACT_ATOMS: atom_id res chain seq x y z
N MET A 1 30.25 33.87 -25.54
CA MET A 1 29.48 32.61 -25.64
C MET A 1 29.57 31.86 -24.32
N THR A 2 28.57 32.04 -23.46
CA THR A 2 28.52 31.50 -22.09
C THR A 2 27.92 30.09 -22.11
N LYS A 3 28.74 29.06 -21.82
CA LYS A 3 28.26 27.70 -21.60
C LYS A 3 27.51 27.64 -20.27
N LYS A 4 26.19 27.47 -20.32
CA LYS A 4 25.36 27.11 -19.15
C LYS A 4 25.76 25.70 -18.69
N GLN A 5 26.53 25.58 -17.61
CA GLN A 5 26.67 24.34 -16.85
C GLN A 5 25.31 24.01 -16.21
N ARG A 6 24.71 22.88 -16.58
CA ARG A 6 23.53 22.33 -15.92
C ARG A 6 24.01 21.53 -14.70
N PHE A 7 23.71 22.02 -13.51
CA PHE A 7 23.92 21.29 -12.26
C PHE A 7 22.98 20.07 -12.22
N LEU A 8 23.53 18.90 -11.88
CA LEU A 8 22.76 17.72 -11.49
C LEU A 8 22.09 17.99 -10.14
N LYS A 9 20.75 17.89 -10.10
CA LYS A 9 19.99 17.89 -8.85
C LYS A 9 20.19 16.54 -8.17
N ILE A 10 20.83 16.55 -7.00
CA ILE A 10 20.83 15.40 -6.08
C ILE A 10 19.69 15.67 -5.10
N ASN A 11 18.63 14.86 -5.15
CA ASN A 11 17.48 14.99 -4.26
C ASN A 11 17.64 14.07 -3.04
N GLY A 12 17.39 14.61 -1.84
CA GLY A 12 16.91 13.89 -0.65
C GLY A 12 17.94 13.03 0.10
N ILE A 13 18.51 13.57 1.18
CA ILE A 13 19.14 12.78 2.25
C ILE A 13 18.66 13.37 3.58
N GLU A 14 17.57 12.84 4.13
CA GLU A 14 17.25 12.93 5.56
C GLU A 14 16.77 11.54 6.05
N ASP A 15 17.38 11.11 7.16
CA ASP A 15 17.15 9.92 8.01
C ASP A 15 17.63 8.53 7.55
N VAL A 16 18.71 8.03 8.19
CA VAL A 16 18.76 6.84 9.10
C VAL A 16 20.20 6.29 9.31
N GLN A 17 20.57 6.11 10.59
CA GLN A 17 21.63 5.29 11.24
C GLN A 17 23.14 5.62 11.15
N GLN A 18 23.72 5.73 12.35
CA GLN A 18 25.12 5.99 12.72
C GLN A 18 26.16 5.10 11.99
N GLY A 19 26.52 5.48 10.78
CA GLY A 19 27.88 5.35 10.23
C GLY A 19 28.43 6.76 10.04
N LEU A 20 29.75 6.95 9.96
CA LEU A 20 30.37 8.23 9.63
C LEU A 20 29.80 8.77 8.30
N PHE A 21 28.76 9.59 8.37
CA PHE A 21 28.24 10.28 7.20
C PHE A 21 29.20 11.40 6.84
N ALA A 22 29.55 11.48 5.55
CA ALA A 22 30.20 12.65 5.00
C ALA A 22 29.33 13.87 5.31
N SER A 23 29.92 14.92 5.91
CA SER A 23 29.22 16.17 6.15
C SER A 23 28.71 16.76 4.82
N LYS A 24 27.69 17.62 4.87
CA LYS A 24 27.24 18.36 3.69
C LYS A 24 28.40 19.08 2.99
N ASP A 25 29.38 19.54 3.75
CA ASP A 25 30.60 20.18 3.24
C ASP A 25 31.50 19.20 2.48
N HIS A 26 31.72 17.98 3.00
CA HIS A 26 32.47 16.95 2.29
C HIS A 26 31.79 16.54 0.97
N ILE A 27 30.46 16.45 0.96
CA ILE A 27 29.70 16.19 -0.27
C ILE A 27 29.88 17.34 -1.26
N ALA A 28 29.78 18.59 -0.80
CA ALA A 28 29.96 19.78 -1.64
C ALA A 28 31.40 19.88 -2.22
N GLU A 29 32.41 19.56 -1.41
CA GLU A 29 33.81 19.50 -1.84
C GLU A 29 34.03 18.41 -2.88
N MET A 30 33.46 17.21 -2.67
CA MET A 30 33.52 16.13 -3.65
C MET A 30 32.84 16.52 -4.97
N LEU A 31 31.66 17.16 -4.92
CA LEU A 31 30.97 17.65 -6.12
C LEU A 31 31.79 18.70 -6.86
N ARG A 32 32.46 19.60 -6.12
CA ARG A 32 33.38 20.60 -6.68
C ARG A 32 34.58 19.93 -7.35
N PHE A 33 35.18 18.92 -6.69
CA PHE A 33 36.29 18.15 -7.22
C PHE A 33 35.92 17.41 -8.51
N ILE A 34 34.75 16.77 -8.56
CA ILE A 34 34.29 16.03 -9.75
C ILE A 34 34.11 16.97 -10.96
N GLY A 35 33.87 18.27 -10.72
CA GLY A 35 33.90 19.29 -11.77
C GLY A 35 32.88 19.07 -12.90
N GLY A 36 31.71 18.49 -12.58
CA GLY A 36 30.75 18.12 -13.62
C GLY A 36 31.20 16.96 -14.51
N PHE A 37 31.92 15.99 -13.93
CA PHE A 37 32.52 14.79 -14.51
C PHE A 37 33.90 14.95 -15.17
N GLU A 38 34.49 16.15 -15.17
CA GLU A 38 35.86 16.38 -15.69
C GLU A 38 36.90 15.48 -15.00
N ASN A 39 36.80 15.32 -13.68
CA ASN A 39 37.70 14.47 -12.89
C ASN A 39 37.11 13.09 -12.58
N TRP A 40 36.03 12.67 -13.26
CA TRP A 40 35.36 11.40 -13.00
C TRP A 40 36.29 10.19 -13.19
N SER A 41 37.08 10.18 -14.25
CA SER A 41 37.99 9.07 -14.58
C SER A 41 39.12 8.89 -13.57
N VAL A 42 39.46 9.95 -12.82
CA VAL A 42 40.49 9.98 -11.78
C VAL A 42 40.01 9.32 -10.49
N LEU A 43 38.69 9.28 -10.26
CA LEU A 43 38.13 8.69 -9.05
C LEU A 43 38.40 7.17 -8.96
N PRO A 44 38.77 6.67 -7.77
CA PRO A 44 38.79 5.23 -7.50
C PRO A 44 37.44 4.57 -7.80
N GLU A 45 37.47 3.28 -8.15
CA GLU A 45 36.26 2.53 -8.51
C GLU A 45 35.23 2.48 -7.38
N GLU A 46 35.68 2.38 -6.13
CA GLU A 46 34.84 2.40 -4.94
C GLU A 46 34.07 3.73 -4.83
N CYS A 47 34.75 4.86 -5.01
CA CYS A 47 34.13 6.19 -4.99
C CYS A 47 33.11 6.34 -6.13
N ARG A 48 33.45 5.89 -7.34
CA ARG A 48 32.52 5.93 -8.48
C ARG A 48 31.28 5.08 -8.23
N SER A 49 31.47 3.88 -7.67
CA SER A 49 30.37 2.98 -7.32
C SER A 49 29.45 3.59 -6.27
N GLU A 50 30.01 4.30 -5.28
CA GLU A 50 29.24 5.02 -4.26
C GLU A 50 28.44 6.18 -4.86
N VAL A 51 29.09 7.04 -5.67
CA VAL A 51 28.40 8.16 -6.34
C VAL A 51 27.24 7.65 -7.20
N VAL A 52 27.45 6.58 -7.97
CA VAL A 52 26.41 5.99 -8.82
C VAL A 52 25.17 5.59 -8.03
N LYS A 53 25.28 5.22 -6.74
CA LYS A 53 24.11 4.88 -5.91
C LYS A 53 23.08 6.01 -5.85
N TYR A 54 23.54 7.25 -5.87
CA TYR A 54 22.72 8.47 -5.76
C TYR A 54 22.33 9.08 -7.12
N VAL A 55 22.77 8.48 -8.22
CA VAL A 55 22.42 8.93 -9.57
C VAL A 55 21.11 8.28 -10.00
N ASP A 56 20.19 9.08 -10.55
CA ASP A 56 18.92 8.61 -11.09
C ASP A 56 19.12 7.60 -12.24
N TYR A 57 18.15 6.73 -12.46
CA TYR A 57 18.27 5.64 -13.43
C TYR A 57 18.63 6.13 -14.85
N LYS A 58 18.04 7.23 -15.31
CA LYS A 58 18.27 7.76 -16.66
C LYS A 58 19.70 8.28 -16.81
N SER A 59 20.20 8.99 -15.81
CA SER A 59 21.60 9.46 -15.77
C SER A 59 22.58 8.29 -15.66
N ARG A 60 22.26 7.23 -14.92
CA ARG A 60 23.06 6.00 -14.89
C ARG A 60 23.16 5.33 -16.27
N CYS A 61 22.05 5.25 -17.01
CA CYS A 61 22.06 4.70 -18.37
C CYS A 61 22.97 5.50 -19.30
N LYS A 62 22.95 6.84 -19.20
CA LYS A 62 23.86 7.70 -19.98
C LYS A 62 25.32 7.51 -19.59
N LEU A 63 25.61 7.41 -18.29
CA LEU A 63 26.96 7.14 -17.80
C LEU A 63 27.48 5.78 -18.30
N GLY A 64 26.63 4.76 -18.29
CA GLY A 64 26.99 3.40 -18.71
C GLY A 64 27.30 3.25 -20.21
N VAL A 65 27.02 4.26 -21.05
CA VAL A 65 27.42 4.26 -22.47
C VAL A 65 28.68 5.09 -22.74
N CYS A 66 29.20 5.81 -21.75
CA CYS A 66 30.37 6.69 -21.92
C CYS A 66 31.68 5.90 -22.08
N SER A 67 31.86 4.80 -21.34
CA SER A 67 33.04 3.94 -21.44
C SER A 67 32.76 2.53 -20.92
N ARG A 68 33.63 1.57 -21.26
CA ARG A 68 33.55 0.20 -20.71
C ARG A 68 33.67 0.19 -19.18
N LYS A 69 34.57 1.02 -18.64
CA LYS A 69 34.80 1.14 -17.19
C LYS A 69 33.54 1.67 -16.48
N ASP A 70 32.88 2.65 -17.07
CA ASP A 70 31.64 3.22 -16.52
C ASP A 70 30.45 2.27 -16.66
N HIS A 71 30.39 1.52 -17.77
CA HIS A 71 29.42 0.45 -17.93
C HIS A 71 29.54 -0.58 -16.81
N GLU A 72 30.75 -1.03 -16.52
CA GLU A 72 31.03 -2.00 -15.45
C GLU A 72 30.66 -1.42 -14.06
N THR A 73 31.04 -0.17 -13.78
CA THR A 73 30.65 0.52 -12.54
C THR A 73 29.13 0.61 -12.39
N VAL A 74 28.39 1.07 -13.41
CA VAL A 74 26.93 1.19 -13.36
C VAL A 74 26.23 -0.17 -13.26
N LYS A 75 26.78 -1.19 -13.92
CA LYS A 75 26.24 -2.55 -13.92
C LYS A 75 26.35 -3.19 -12.53
N ASN A 76 27.47 -2.97 -11.84
CA ASN A 76 27.77 -3.57 -10.54
C ASN A 76 27.20 -2.77 -9.36
N ALA A 77 26.96 -1.46 -9.54
CA ALA A 77 26.37 -0.62 -8.50
C ALA A 77 24.90 -1.01 -8.20
N PRO A 78 24.51 -1.11 -6.91
CA PRO A 78 23.13 -1.34 -6.52
C PRO A 78 22.21 -0.22 -7.02
N ILE A 79 20.98 -0.55 -7.37
CA ILE A 79 19.98 0.43 -7.81
C ILE A 79 18.80 0.43 -6.84
N TYR A 80 18.33 1.61 -6.43
CA TYR A 80 17.10 1.69 -5.67
C TYR A 80 15.92 1.36 -6.59
N VAL A 81 15.08 0.40 -6.22
CA VAL A 81 13.85 0.04 -6.95
C VAL A 81 12.68 0.32 -6.03
N GLU A 82 11.88 1.32 -6.36
CA GLU A 82 10.75 1.74 -5.55
C GLU A 82 9.58 0.75 -5.68
N ASN A 83 9.19 0.43 -6.92
CA ASN A 83 8.02 -0.39 -7.20
C ASN A 83 8.28 -1.40 -8.31
N VAL A 84 7.73 -2.60 -8.16
CA VAL A 84 7.66 -3.61 -9.22
C VAL A 84 6.21 -4.05 -9.35
N GLU A 85 5.68 -3.90 -10.55
CA GLU A 85 4.31 -4.21 -10.92
C GLU A 85 4.31 -5.23 -12.05
N ILE A 86 3.52 -6.30 -11.91
CA ILE A 86 3.28 -7.29 -12.95
C ILE A 86 1.78 -7.32 -13.23
N GLU A 87 1.40 -6.94 -14.44
CA GLU A 87 0.02 -6.82 -14.88
C GLU A 87 -0.25 -7.71 -16.08
N GLU A 88 -1.18 -8.65 -15.92
CA GLU A 88 -1.79 -9.38 -17.03
C GLU A 88 -2.90 -8.51 -17.64
N SER A 89 -2.88 -8.36 -18.96
CA SER A 89 -3.94 -7.67 -19.69
C SER A 89 -4.62 -8.68 -20.63
N PRO A 90 -5.91 -9.02 -20.41
CA PRO A 90 -6.65 -9.85 -21.34
C PRO A 90 -7.08 -9.01 -22.54
N ILE A 91 -6.22 -8.88 -23.54
CA ILE A 91 -6.58 -8.28 -24.84
C ILE A 91 -7.19 -9.39 -25.68
N ARG A 92 -8.32 -9.11 -26.37
CA ARG A 92 -9.04 -10.12 -27.18
C ARG A 92 -8.10 -10.86 -28.14
N GLY A 93 -7.76 -12.11 -27.81
CA GLY A 93 -6.89 -12.98 -28.62
C GLY A 93 -5.38 -12.91 -28.30
N GLU A 94 -4.94 -12.05 -27.39
CA GLU A 94 -3.54 -11.92 -26.99
C GLU A 94 -3.39 -11.93 -25.47
N HIS A 95 -2.53 -12.82 -24.97
CA HIS A 95 -2.09 -12.78 -23.58
C HIS A 95 -0.86 -11.86 -23.51
N LYS A 96 -1.05 -10.70 -22.88
CA LYS A 96 0.01 -9.72 -22.65
C LYS A 96 0.26 -9.61 -21.16
N VAL A 97 1.52 -9.78 -20.77
CA VAL A 97 1.99 -9.48 -19.41
C VAL A 97 2.94 -8.29 -19.49
N THR A 98 2.65 -7.26 -18.72
CA THR A 98 3.48 -6.07 -18.59
C THR A 98 4.20 -6.13 -17.24
N VAL A 99 5.52 -5.91 -17.25
CA VAL A 99 6.30 -5.68 -16.04
C VAL A 99 6.74 -4.23 -16.03
N ARG A 100 6.36 -3.50 -14.98
CA ARG A 100 6.78 -2.13 -14.74
C ARG A 100 7.70 -2.07 -13.53
N VAL A 101 8.86 -1.46 -13.69
CA VAL A 101 9.85 -1.24 -12.64
C VAL A 101 10.01 0.26 -12.46
N ALA A 102 9.59 0.80 -11.32
CA ALA A 102 9.79 2.22 -10.99
C ALA A 102 11.00 2.37 -10.07
N PHE A 103 11.83 3.36 -10.37
CA PHE A 103 12.98 3.76 -9.54
C PHE A 103 12.65 5.00 -8.70
N ASP A 104 11.79 5.86 -9.25
CA ASP A 104 11.14 6.99 -8.58
C ASP A 104 9.83 7.34 -9.33
N ARG A 105 9.16 8.43 -8.93
CA ARG A 105 7.90 8.90 -9.54
C ARG A 105 7.99 9.21 -11.03
N GLU A 106 9.15 9.65 -11.52
CA GLU A 106 9.34 10.11 -12.91
C GLU A 106 10.10 9.09 -13.78
N ASN A 107 10.84 8.16 -13.15
CA ASN A 107 11.70 7.20 -13.84
C ASN A 107 11.18 5.77 -13.65
N PHE A 108 10.66 5.20 -14.74
CA PHE A 108 10.22 3.82 -14.79
C PHE A 108 10.68 3.12 -16.08
N LEU A 109 10.77 1.80 -16.01
CA LEU A 109 11.04 0.90 -17.12
C LEU A 109 9.82 0.01 -17.31
N ASN A 110 9.25 0.03 -18.52
CA ASN A 110 8.20 -0.90 -18.92
C ASN A 110 8.80 -1.98 -19.82
N GLN A 111 8.51 -3.23 -19.51
CA GLN A 111 8.81 -4.36 -20.37
C GLN A 111 7.53 -5.13 -20.67
N TYR A 112 7.29 -5.37 -21.95
CA TYR A 112 6.13 -6.11 -22.43
C TYR A 112 6.54 -7.53 -22.81
N PHE A 113 5.73 -8.49 -22.41
CA PHE A 113 5.84 -9.90 -22.77
C PHE A 113 4.53 -10.32 -23.43
N THR A 114 4.55 -10.53 -24.73
CA THR A 114 3.37 -10.92 -25.52
C THR A 114 3.51 -12.34 -26.01
N GLN A 115 2.39 -13.06 -26.02
CA GLN A 115 2.28 -14.34 -26.69
C GLN A 115 1.00 -14.36 -27.52
N ILE A 116 1.17 -14.54 -28.84
CA ILE A 116 0.05 -14.69 -29.76
C ILE A 116 -0.43 -16.13 -29.66
N ALA A 117 -1.70 -16.33 -29.32
CA ALA A 117 -2.30 -17.66 -29.33
C ALA A 117 -2.41 -18.13 -30.79
N VAL A 118 -1.62 -19.15 -31.16
CA VAL A 118 -1.68 -19.75 -32.50
C VAL A 118 -2.98 -20.54 -32.69
N ASP A 119 -3.62 -20.97 -31.59
CA ASP A 119 -4.94 -21.59 -31.58
C ASP A 119 -5.73 -21.15 -30.31
N PRO A 120 -6.86 -20.43 -30.47
CA PRO A 120 -7.75 -20.01 -29.38
C PRO A 120 -8.29 -21.16 -28.51
N ARG A 121 -8.22 -22.41 -28.98
CA ARG A 121 -8.72 -23.59 -28.26
C ARG A 121 -7.67 -24.26 -27.37
N SER A 122 -6.40 -23.88 -27.49
CA SER A 122 -5.32 -24.47 -26.71
C SER A 122 -5.08 -23.69 -25.41
N GLN A 123 -5.75 -24.10 -24.32
CA GLN A 123 -5.59 -23.50 -22.98
C GLN A 123 -4.16 -23.65 -22.38
N HIS A 124 -3.25 -24.39 -23.04
CA HIS A 124 -1.91 -24.68 -22.53
C HIS A 124 -0.81 -23.68 -22.93
N LEU A 125 -1.13 -22.63 -23.71
CA LEU A 125 -0.09 -21.74 -24.26
C LEU A 125 0.38 -20.62 -23.31
N SER A 126 -0.28 -20.30 -22.19
CA SER A 126 0.04 -19.07 -21.43
C SER A 126 1.33 -19.10 -20.59
N SER A 127 2.01 -20.25 -20.43
CA SER A 127 3.04 -20.36 -19.39
C SER A 127 4.35 -19.62 -19.67
N ASN A 128 4.73 -19.34 -20.93
CA ASN A 128 6.08 -18.81 -21.21
C ASN A 128 6.18 -17.29 -20.97
N CYS A 129 5.17 -16.50 -21.35
CA CYS A 129 5.18 -15.05 -21.12
C CYS A 129 5.17 -14.72 -19.62
N HIS A 130 4.33 -15.39 -18.83
CA HIS A 130 4.28 -15.25 -17.38
C HIS A 130 5.63 -15.57 -16.73
N LYS A 131 6.26 -16.69 -17.11
CA LYS A 131 7.58 -17.10 -16.58
C LYS A 131 8.65 -16.04 -16.87
N LYS A 132 8.72 -15.54 -18.10
CA LYS A 132 9.67 -14.48 -18.48
C LYS A 132 9.40 -13.18 -17.74
N ALA A 133 8.14 -12.81 -17.55
CA ALA A 133 7.74 -11.64 -16.80
C ALA A 133 8.18 -11.74 -15.32
N ALA A 134 7.88 -12.86 -14.66
CA ALA A 134 8.30 -13.12 -13.28
C ALA A 134 9.84 -13.09 -13.12
N GLN A 135 10.58 -13.76 -14.02
CA GLN A 135 12.04 -13.74 -14.01
C GLN A 135 12.61 -12.33 -14.22
N PHE A 136 11.99 -11.54 -15.09
CA PHE A 136 12.39 -10.16 -15.32
C PHE A 136 12.14 -9.28 -14.10
N ALA A 137 10.96 -9.38 -13.48
CA ALA A 137 10.63 -8.69 -12.24
C ALA A 137 11.64 -9.03 -11.13
N GLU A 138 11.90 -10.31 -10.90
CA GLU A 138 12.86 -10.77 -9.90
C GLU A 138 14.29 -10.30 -10.15
N LYS A 139 14.72 -10.25 -11.41
CA LYS A 139 16.04 -9.72 -11.76
C LYS A 139 16.20 -8.29 -11.24
N TRP A 140 15.16 -7.46 -11.34
CA TRP A 140 15.19 -6.08 -10.85
C TRP A 140 15.09 -6.01 -9.33
N ILE A 141 14.25 -6.82 -8.70
CA ILE A 141 14.19 -6.94 -7.23
C ILE A 141 15.57 -7.33 -6.66
N LYS A 142 16.24 -8.32 -7.27
CA LYS A 142 17.60 -8.73 -6.92
C LYS A 142 18.61 -7.61 -7.15
N LYS A 143 18.51 -6.88 -8.26
CA LYS A 143 19.40 -5.75 -8.56
C LYS A 143 19.23 -4.61 -7.54
N GLY A 144 18.03 -4.44 -7.00
CA GLY A 144 17.75 -3.54 -5.88
C GLY A 144 18.02 -4.11 -4.50
N LYS A 145 18.73 -5.24 -4.41
CA LYS A 145 19.07 -5.91 -3.15
C LYS A 145 17.85 -6.13 -2.24
N PHE A 146 16.69 -6.40 -2.84
CA PHE A 146 15.43 -6.60 -2.13
C PHE A 146 14.96 -5.39 -1.30
N GLN A 147 15.49 -4.19 -1.56
CA GLN A 147 15.02 -2.92 -0.99
C GLN A 147 13.81 -2.37 -1.77
N LEU A 148 12.84 -3.25 -2.04
CA LEU A 148 11.63 -2.91 -2.76
C LEU A 148 10.63 -2.25 -1.81
N ASN A 149 10.12 -1.06 -2.13
CA ASN A 149 9.11 -0.39 -1.30
C ASN A 149 7.70 -0.92 -1.56
N GLN A 150 7.36 -1.19 -2.82
CA GLN A 150 6.04 -1.64 -3.24
C GLN A 150 6.09 -2.81 -4.23
N ILE A 151 5.16 -3.74 -4.08
CA ILE A 151 4.88 -4.79 -5.07
C ILE A 151 3.41 -4.79 -5.48
N VAL A 152 3.16 -4.91 -6.79
CA VAL A 152 1.82 -5.05 -7.35
C VAL A 152 1.79 -6.27 -8.27
N ILE A 153 0.85 -7.18 -8.02
CA ILE A 153 0.64 -8.37 -8.86
C ILE A 153 -0.82 -8.39 -9.27
N GLN A 154 -1.08 -8.35 -10.57
CA GLN A 154 -2.41 -8.40 -11.16
C GLN A 154 -2.41 -9.49 -12.22
N MET A 155 -2.85 -10.69 -11.87
CA MET A 155 -2.89 -11.82 -12.80
C MET A 155 -3.78 -12.95 -12.31
N THR A 156 -4.27 -13.74 -13.26
CA THR A 156 -5.06 -14.95 -12.97
C THR A 156 -4.25 -16.02 -12.24
N LYS A 157 -3.00 -16.26 -12.66
CA LYS A 157 -2.13 -17.30 -12.09
C LYS A 157 -0.65 -16.92 -12.14
N PHE A 158 0.01 -16.93 -10.97
CA PHE A 158 1.44 -16.64 -10.89
C PHE A 158 2.29 -17.90 -11.14
N PRO A 159 3.36 -17.84 -11.96
CA PRO A 159 4.20 -19.00 -12.29
C PRO A 159 5.25 -19.25 -11.19
N PHE A 160 4.82 -19.66 -10.00
CA PHE A 160 5.71 -19.83 -8.85
C PHE A 160 6.80 -20.89 -9.06
N GLU A 161 6.62 -21.85 -9.97
CA GLU A 161 7.65 -22.84 -10.32
C GLU A 161 8.87 -22.22 -11.01
N ALA A 162 8.72 -21.04 -11.62
CA ALA A 162 9.81 -20.29 -12.23
C ALA A 162 10.37 -19.20 -11.30
N SER A 163 9.75 -19.01 -10.14
CA SER A 163 10.11 -17.98 -9.17
C SER A 163 11.24 -18.44 -8.27
N GLN A 164 12.23 -17.57 -8.06
CA GLN A 164 13.29 -17.75 -7.07
C GLN A 164 13.16 -16.75 -5.92
N LEU A 165 12.06 -16.01 -5.85
CA LEU A 165 11.81 -15.02 -4.82
C LEU A 165 11.57 -15.72 -3.46
N LYS A 166 12.47 -15.46 -2.51
CA LYS A 166 12.38 -16.05 -1.15
C LYS A 166 11.69 -15.15 -0.14
N THR A 167 11.91 -13.85 -0.21
CA THR A 167 11.39 -12.85 0.75
C THR A 167 11.50 -11.44 0.16
N LEU A 168 10.71 -10.51 0.69
CA LEU A 168 10.65 -9.10 0.37
C LEU A 168 10.74 -8.26 1.67
N PRO A 169 11.85 -8.33 2.42
CA PRO A 169 11.93 -7.88 3.82
C PRO A 169 11.68 -6.39 4.03
N HIS A 170 11.81 -5.57 2.98
CA HIS A 170 11.64 -4.12 3.04
C HIS A 170 10.35 -3.60 2.36
N CYS A 171 9.50 -4.52 1.90
CA CYS A 171 8.23 -4.15 1.25
C CYS A 171 7.28 -3.51 2.27
N LYS A 172 6.84 -2.29 1.99
CA LYS A 172 5.88 -1.56 2.84
C LYS A 172 4.46 -1.61 2.28
N TYR A 173 4.32 -1.77 0.96
CA TYR A 173 3.03 -1.70 0.27
C TYR A 173 2.88 -2.91 -0.66
N ALA A 174 1.82 -3.68 -0.49
CA ALA A 174 1.52 -4.81 -1.36
C ALA A 174 0.08 -4.71 -1.89
N ARG A 175 -0.08 -4.92 -3.20
CA ARG A 175 -1.38 -5.05 -3.85
C ARG A 175 -1.40 -6.32 -4.68
N PHE A 176 -2.39 -7.17 -4.41
CA PHE A 176 -2.60 -8.42 -5.11
C PHE A 176 -4.00 -8.43 -5.70
N GLU A 177 -4.09 -8.49 -7.02
CA GLU A 177 -5.30 -8.86 -7.74
C GLU A 177 -5.05 -10.25 -8.33
N ILE A 178 -5.52 -11.27 -7.64
CA ILE A 178 -5.17 -12.67 -7.91
C ILE A 178 -6.41 -13.54 -7.69
N ASP A 179 -6.69 -14.46 -8.62
CA ASP A 179 -7.83 -15.38 -8.52
C ASP A 179 -7.45 -16.69 -7.77
N ASP A 180 -6.17 -17.04 -7.77
CA ASP A 180 -5.62 -18.26 -7.18
C ASP A 180 -5.17 -18.08 -5.73
N MET A 181 -5.84 -18.76 -4.79
CA MET A 181 -5.55 -18.65 -3.35
C MET A 181 -4.17 -19.20 -2.97
N ASP A 182 -3.65 -20.17 -3.71
CA ASP A 182 -2.29 -20.70 -3.48
C ASP A 182 -1.24 -19.63 -3.81
N SER A 183 -1.40 -18.95 -4.95
CA SER A 183 -0.57 -17.80 -5.33
C SER A 183 -0.64 -16.68 -4.30
N LEU A 184 -1.85 -16.30 -3.86
CA LEU A 184 -2.04 -15.29 -2.82
C LEU A 184 -1.29 -15.69 -1.53
N ASN A 185 -1.54 -16.90 -1.04
CA ASN A 185 -0.92 -17.42 0.17
C ASN A 185 0.61 -17.41 0.07
N TRP A 186 1.15 -17.84 -1.07
CA TRP A 186 2.59 -17.84 -1.34
C TRP A 186 3.18 -16.44 -1.27
N PHE A 187 2.52 -15.43 -1.85
CA PHE A 187 2.98 -14.04 -1.82
C PHE A 187 2.96 -13.45 -0.41
N ILE A 188 1.90 -13.70 0.36
CA ILE A 188 1.78 -13.24 1.74
C ILE A 188 2.96 -13.76 2.58
N GLU A 189 3.44 -14.99 2.35
CA GLU A 189 4.61 -15.54 3.06
C GLU A 189 5.94 -14.87 2.71
N LYS A 190 6.01 -14.12 1.60
CA LYS A 190 7.22 -13.39 1.21
C LYS A 190 7.27 -12.00 1.82
N LEU A 191 6.15 -11.48 2.31
CA LEU A 191 6.04 -10.13 2.87
C LEU A 191 6.53 -10.07 4.33
N PRO A 192 7.01 -8.90 4.79
CA PRO A 192 7.28 -8.68 6.20
C PRO A 192 5.96 -8.62 6.98
N GLU A 193 6.03 -8.90 8.28
CA GLU A 193 4.84 -8.89 9.13
C GLU A 193 4.20 -7.51 9.23
N GLN A 194 5.02 -6.44 9.30
CA GLN A 194 4.54 -5.07 9.45
C GLN A 194 4.48 -4.36 8.10
N LEU A 195 3.29 -4.39 7.49
CA LEU A 195 3.00 -3.67 6.24
C LEU A 195 2.37 -2.30 6.52
N GLY A 196 2.75 -1.30 5.73
CA GLY A 196 2.04 -0.02 5.70
C GLY A 196 0.68 -0.12 5.01
N TYR A 197 0.58 -0.97 3.98
CA TYR A 197 -0.67 -1.25 3.26
C TYR A 197 -0.66 -2.64 2.65
N LEU A 198 -1.77 -3.36 2.82
CA LEU A 198 -2.06 -4.60 2.12
C LEU A 198 -3.43 -4.49 1.44
N SER A 199 -3.43 -4.68 0.11
CA SER A 199 -4.64 -4.75 -0.70
C SER A 199 -4.73 -6.12 -1.37
N ILE A 200 -5.86 -6.79 -1.21
CA ILE A 200 -6.13 -8.09 -1.83
C ILE A 200 -7.45 -7.95 -2.58
N SER A 201 -7.54 -8.35 -3.84
CA SER A 201 -8.81 -8.44 -4.54
C SER A 201 -8.75 -9.52 -5.62
N GLU A 202 -9.88 -9.82 -6.20
CA GLU A 202 -9.96 -10.71 -7.37
C GLU A 202 -9.48 -9.97 -8.64
N PHE A 203 -8.81 -10.69 -9.53
CA PHE A 203 -8.37 -10.14 -10.82
C PHE A 203 -9.49 -10.20 -11.87
N SER A 204 -10.20 -11.33 -11.95
CA SER A 204 -11.27 -11.57 -12.92
C SER A 204 -12.51 -10.69 -12.73
N ARG A 205 -12.62 -10.02 -11.58
CA ARG A 205 -13.73 -9.13 -11.17
C ARG A 205 -15.10 -9.82 -11.07
N ASN A 206 -15.13 -11.14 -10.90
CA ASN A 206 -16.34 -11.88 -10.57
C ASN A 206 -16.52 -11.97 -9.03
N GLN A 207 -16.74 -10.81 -8.41
CA GLN A 207 -16.58 -10.62 -6.95
C GLN A 207 -17.40 -11.59 -6.08
N GLU A 208 -18.46 -12.19 -6.62
CA GLU A 208 -19.32 -13.13 -5.90
C GLU A 208 -18.60 -14.41 -5.45
N SER A 209 -17.52 -14.84 -6.12
CA SER A 209 -16.79 -16.06 -5.77
C SER A 209 -15.52 -15.85 -4.94
N PHE A 210 -14.99 -14.63 -4.88
CA PHE A 210 -13.70 -14.39 -4.23
C PHE A 210 -13.84 -14.25 -2.72
N THR A 211 -13.46 -15.31 -2.00
CA THR A 211 -13.51 -15.35 -0.53
C THR A 211 -12.13 -15.67 0.03
N VAL A 212 -11.51 -14.71 0.74
CA VAL A 212 -10.23 -14.92 1.42
C VAL A 212 -10.48 -15.68 2.72
N SER A 213 -9.91 -16.87 2.80
CA SER A 213 -10.14 -17.81 3.88
C SER A 213 -9.44 -17.44 5.19
N SER A 214 -10.04 -17.86 6.30
CA SER A 214 -9.55 -17.62 7.67
C SER A 214 -8.06 -17.94 7.92
N ASN A 215 -7.51 -18.95 7.23
CA ASN A 215 -6.10 -19.34 7.36
C ASN A 215 -5.13 -18.26 6.83
N ILE A 216 -5.43 -17.65 5.69
CA ILE A 216 -4.65 -16.53 5.13
C ILE A 216 -4.84 -15.29 6.00
N LEU A 217 -6.08 -15.02 6.41
CA LEU A 217 -6.43 -13.86 7.24
C LEU A 217 -5.80 -13.87 8.63
N SER A 218 -5.47 -15.04 9.16
CA SER A 218 -4.79 -15.19 10.47
C SER A 218 -3.29 -14.88 10.43
N LYS A 219 -2.71 -14.69 9.24
CA LYS A 219 -1.26 -14.49 9.11
C LYS A 219 -0.82 -13.15 9.74
N PRO A 220 0.38 -13.09 10.36
CA PRO A 220 0.90 -11.84 10.91
C PRO A 220 0.93 -10.70 9.90
N GLN A 221 1.28 -10.99 8.65
CA GLN A 221 1.31 -10.01 7.54
C GLN A 221 -0.05 -9.34 7.29
N VAL A 222 -1.16 -10.04 7.53
CA VAL A 222 -2.52 -9.49 7.40
C VAL A 222 -2.93 -8.78 8.68
N THR A 223 -2.75 -9.44 9.82
CA THR A 223 -3.23 -8.93 11.12
C THR A 223 -2.48 -7.71 11.64
N GLN A 224 -1.20 -7.55 11.27
CA GLN A 224 -0.34 -6.44 11.66
C GLN A 224 -0.27 -5.32 10.60
N ALA A 225 -0.94 -5.46 9.46
CA ALA A 225 -0.95 -4.41 8.43
C ALA A 225 -1.60 -3.13 8.97
N SER A 226 -0.97 -1.98 8.75
CA SER A 226 -1.49 -0.68 9.22
C SER A 226 -2.74 -0.26 8.45
N ARG A 227 -2.92 -0.71 7.21
CA ARG A 227 -4.08 -0.47 6.36
C ARG A 227 -4.37 -1.76 5.60
N LEU A 228 -5.62 -2.23 5.66
CA LEU A 228 -6.03 -3.49 5.04
C LEU A 228 -7.27 -3.26 4.19
N ASN A 229 -7.17 -3.60 2.90
CA ASN A 229 -8.28 -3.57 1.95
C ASN A 229 -8.41 -4.97 1.33
N ILE A 230 -9.59 -5.57 1.43
CA ILE A 230 -9.95 -6.80 0.74
C ILE A 230 -11.14 -6.50 -0.18
N GLY A 231 -10.88 -6.38 -1.48
CA GLY A 231 -11.90 -6.30 -2.51
C GLY A 231 -12.52 -7.67 -2.76
N GLY A 232 -13.53 -8.01 -1.96
CA GLY A 232 -14.24 -9.27 -1.94
C GLY A 232 -14.56 -9.72 -0.51
N ARG A 233 -14.92 -10.99 -0.35
CA ARG A 233 -15.38 -11.55 0.92
C ARG A 233 -14.20 -11.97 1.80
N ALA A 234 -14.30 -11.71 3.10
CA ALA A 234 -13.31 -12.08 4.10
C ALA A 234 -13.95 -12.87 5.25
N GLU A 235 -13.43 -14.07 5.50
CA GLU A 235 -13.95 -15.00 6.51
C GLU A 235 -13.38 -14.75 7.93
N PHE A 236 -13.16 -13.50 8.31
CA PHE A 236 -12.73 -13.18 9.67
C PHE A 236 -13.74 -13.67 10.71
N THR A 237 -13.30 -14.45 11.69
CA THR A 237 -14.07 -14.63 12.94
C THR A 237 -14.06 -13.34 13.75
N ASN A 238 -14.98 -13.21 14.70
CA ASN A 238 -14.98 -12.08 15.64
C ASN A 238 -13.63 -11.95 16.38
N GLU A 239 -13.04 -13.07 16.81
CA GLU A 239 -11.77 -13.08 17.53
C GLU A 239 -10.61 -12.63 16.65
N GLN A 240 -10.59 -13.04 15.37
CA GLN A 240 -9.57 -12.59 14.42
C GLN A 240 -9.74 -11.10 14.11
N PHE A 241 -10.98 -10.66 13.85
CA PHE A 241 -11.31 -9.26 13.59
C PHE A 241 -10.87 -8.34 14.74
N LEU A 242 -11.15 -8.71 15.99
CA LEU A 242 -10.76 -7.95 17.18
C LEU A 242 -9.24 -7.89 17.42
N ARG A 243 -8.45 -8.76 16.77
CA ARG A 243 -6.98 -8.78 16.87
C ARG A 243 -6.29 -7.92 15.82
N LEU A 244 -7.01 -7.46 14.80
CA LEU A 244 -6.44 -6.62 13.74
C LEU A 244 -5.84 -5.34 14.32
N LYS A 245 -4.67 -4.95 13.78
CA LYS A 245 -3.95 -3.72 14.15
C LYS A 245 -4.07 -2.61 13.11
N ALA A 246 -4.93 -2.80 12.12
CA ALA A 246 -5.09 -1.82 11.05
C ALA A 246 -5.83 -0.58 11.54
N LYS A 247 -5.35 0.57 11.06
CA LYS A 247 -5.92 1.89 11.29
C LYS A 247 -7.07 2.18 10.32
N GLU A 248 -7.01 1.56 9.14
CA GLU A 248 -8.03 1.65 8.08
C GLU A 248 -8.33 0.22 7.60
N LEU A 249 -9.61 -0.14 7.63
CA LEU A 249 -10.12 -1.47 7.28
C LEU A 249 -11.24 -1.33 6.24
N GLU A 250 -11.17 -2.11 5.16
CA GLU A 250 -12.24 -2.23 4.17
C GLU A 250 -12.33 -3.67 3.66
N PHE A 251 -13.47 -4.33 3.86
CA PHE A 251 -13.75 -5.67 3.32
C PHE A 251 -15.22 -6.04 3.44
N ASP A 252 -15.69 -7.02 2.66
CA ASP A 252 -17.01 -7.61 2.84
C ASP A 252 -16.91 -8.78 3.82
N SER A 253 -17.66 -8.74 4.91
CA SER A 253 -17.57 -9.75 5.95
C SER A 253 -18.54 -10.90 5.73
N VAL A 254 -18.03 -12.12 5.90
CA VAL A 254 -18.86 -13.34 5.92
C VAL A 254 -19.31 -13.69 7.35
N ASN A 255 -18.40 -13.57 8.32
CA ASN A 255 -18.55 -14.16 9.65
C ASN A 255 -18.52 -13.14 10.81
N VAL A 256 -18.18 -11.86 10.58
CA VAL A 256 -18.18 -10.86 11.64
C VAL A 256 -19.61 -10.49 11.98
N THR A 257 -19.98 -10.68 13.25
CA THR A 257 -21.35 -10.45 13.72
C THR A 257 -21.52 -9.05 14.29
N ALA A 258 -22.78 -8.62 14.47
CA ALA A 258 -23.13 -7.39 15.18
C ALA A 258 -22.43 -7.28 16.55
N GLN A 259 -22.31 -8.41 17.28
CA GLN A 259 -21.61 -8.48 18.56
C GLN A 259 -20.10 -8.24 18.42
N GLY A 260 -19.47 -8.77 17.36
CA GLY A 260 -18.05 -8.53 17.08
C GLY A 260 -17.75 -7.06 16.80
N ILE A 261 -18.61 -6.40 16.01
CA ILE A 261 -18.52 -4.97 15.72
C ILE A 261 -18.78 -4.14 16.98
N ASN A 262 -19.83 -4.46 17.75
CA ASN A 262 -20.14 -3.81 19.02
C ASN A 262 -18.93 -3.88 19.97
N GLN A 263 -18.31 -5.05 20.11
CA GLN A 263 -17.14 -5.22 20.95
C GLN A 263 -15.93 -4.42 20.44
N TYR A 264 -15.75 -4.32 19.12
CA TYR A 264 -14.71 -3.49 18.52
C TYR A 264 -14.88 -2.01 18.88
N ILE A 265 -16.10 -1.48 18.73
CA ILE A 265 -16.44 -0.10 19.10
C ILE A 265 -16.25 0.12 20.61
N LYS A 266 -16.72 -0.80 21.46
CA LYS A 266 -16.51 -0.73 22.91
C LYS A 266 -15.03 -0.73 23.29
N ASN A 267 -14.21 -1.54 22.63
CA ASN A 267 -12.77 -1.53 22.87
C ASN A 267 -12.19 -0.14 22.56
N TRP A 268 -12.56 0.45 21.41
CA TRP A 268 -12.14 1.81 21.07
C TRP A 268 -12.61 2.85 22.10
N MET A 269 -13.90 2.87 22.45
CA MET A 269 -14.48 3.83 23.41
C MET A 269 -13.76 3.80 24.76
N ASN A 270 -13.31 2.63 25.20
CA ASN A 270 -12.64 2.44 26.49
C ASN A 270 -11.11 2.54 26.40
N GLY A 271 -10.55 3.10 25.31
CA GLY A 271 -9.10 3.30 25.13
C GLY A 271 -8.31 2.00 24.89
N LYS A 272 -8.98 0.90 24.56
CA LYS A 272 -8.39 -0.41 24.24
C LYS A 272 -8.42 -0.72 22.73
N GLY A 273 -8.78 0.27 21.92
CA GLY A 273 -8.82 0.16 20.45
C GLY A 273 -7.44 0.14 19.82
N VAL A 274 -7.41 0.11 18.49
CA VAL A 274 -6.18 0.25 17.71
C VAL A 274 -5.68 1.69 17.81
N ASP A 275 -4.41 1.87 18.18
CA ASP A 275 -3.78 3.19 18.22
C ASP A 275 -3.77 3.84 16.82
N GLY A 276 -4.24 5.09 16.76
CA GLY A 276 -4.42 5.82 15.52
C GLY A 276 -5.45 5.22 14.56
N PHE A 277 -6.43 4.46 15.07
CA PHE A 277 -7.60 4.05 14.29
C PHE A 277 -8.24 5.24 13.57
N LYS A 278 -8.74 5.01 12.36
CA LYS A 278 -9.37 6.04 11.52
C LYS A 278 -10.71 5.57 10.97
N SER A 279 -10.76 4.39 10.36
CA SER A 279 -11.97 3.94 9.68
C SER A 279 -12.07 2.42 9.55
N LEU A 280 -13.30 1.96 9.55
CA LEU A 280 -13.73 0.60 9.26
C LEU A 280 -14.93 0.68 8.33
N LYS A 281 -14.87 -0.05 7.21
CA LYS A 281 -15.97 -0.29 6.30
C LYS A 281 -16.15 -1.79 6.14
N LEU A 282 -17.30 -2.29 6.57
CA LEU A 282 -17.68 -3.69 6.48
C LEU A 282 -18.90 -3.81 5.57
N GLY A 283 -18.71 -4.41 4.40
CA GLY A 283 -19.84 -4.88 3.63
C GLY A 283 -20.46 -6.10 4.31
N VAL A 284 -21.79 -6.22 4.27
CA VAL A 284 -22.48 -7.43 4.74
C VAL A 284 -23.60 -7.83 3.81
N GLU A 285 -23.80 -9.13 3.67
CA GLU A 285 -24.87 -9.69 2.83
C GLU A 285 -26.23 -9.74 3.56
N ARG A 286 -26.27 -9.47 4.87
CA ARG A 286 -27.46 -9.68 5.71
C ARG A 286 -27.82 -8.44 6.49
N SER A 287 -29.11 -8.27 6.79
CA SER A 287 -29.57 -7.23 7.71
C SER A 287 -28.94 -7.43 9.08
N PHE A 288 -28.32 -6.36 9.61
CA PHE A 288 -27.73 -6.37 10.94
C PHE A 288 -28.82 -6.43 12.02
N ASP A 289 -28.58 -7.23 13.04
CA ASP A 289 -29.27 -7.10 14.32
C ASP A 289 -28.82 -5.80 14.98
N LEU A 290 -29.60 -4.74 14.75
CA LEU A 290 -29.34 -3.40 15.26
C LEU A 290 -29.30 -3.38 16.78
N ASP A 291 -30.19 -4.13 17.44
CA ASP A 291 -30.25 -4.19 18.89
C ASP A 291 -28.94 -4.78 19.43
N ALA A 292 -28.49 -5.92 18.88
CA ALA A 292 -27.22 -6.51 19.26
C ALA A 292 -26.01 -5.60 18.98
N LEU A 293 -26.04 -4.83 17.89
CA LEU A 293 -24.98 -3.87 17.55
C LEU A 293 -24.95 -2.69 18.52
N MET A 294 -26.10 -2.22 18.98
CA MET A 294 -26.23 -1.00 19.78
C MET A 294 -26.18 -1.25 21.29
N VAL A 295 -26.40 -2.48 21.75
CA VAL A 295 -26.40 -2.83 23.18
C VAL A 295 -25.17 -2.30 23.90
N GLY A 296 -25.41 -1.42 24.89
CA GLY A 296 -24.39 -0.82 25.74
C GLY A 296 -23.49 0.21 25.07
N LEU A 297 -23.82 0.68 23.87
CA LEU A 297 -23.21 1.86 23.25
C LEU A 297 -24.00 3.11 23.66
N GLU A 298 -23.31 4.09 24.23
CA GLU A 298 -23.86 5.43 24.47
C GLU A 298 -23.80 6.22 23.15
N ALA A 299 -24.76 5.94 22.27
CA ALA A 299 -24.82 6.48 20.92
C ALA A 299 -25.89 7.57 20.80
N ARG A 300 -25.53 8.75 20.33
CA ARG A 300 -26.45 9.85 19.99
C ARG A 300 -26.88 9.73 18.54
N TYR A 301 -28.17 9.69 18.26
CA TYR A 301 -28.67 9.72 16.88
C TYR A 301 -28.40 11.08 16.24
N TRP A 302 -28.15 11.10 14.92
CA TRP A 302 -28.06 12.36 14.16
C TRP A 302 -29.45 12.93 13.87
N ASP A 303 -30.02 13.62 14.85
CA ASP A 303 -31.26 14.39 14.75
C ASP A 303 -31.01 15.84 14.27
N GLU A 304 -32.07 16.63 14.17
CA GLU A 304 -32.00 18.05 13.76
C GLU A 304 -31.05 18.88 14.62
N GLU A 305 -30.93 18.55 15.92
CA GLU A 305 -30.03 19.24 16.83
C GLU A 305 -28.56 18.94 16.49
N PHE A 306 -28.21 17.66 16.29
CA PHE A 306 -26.86 17.30 15.84
C PHE A 306 -26.54 17.90 14.46
N GLU A 307 -27.51 17.95 13.56
CA GLU A 307 -27.34 18.58 12.25
C GLU A 307 -27.03 20.08 12.34
N ALA A 308 -27.68 20.79 13.28
CA ALA A 308 -27.39 22.19 13.55
C ALA A 308 -26.00 22.38 14.21
N GLU A 309 -25.58 21.44 15.06
CA GLU A 309 -24.27 21.45 15.73
C GLU A 309 -23.11 21.19 14.75
N ALA A 310 -23.26 20.21 13.86
CA ALA A 310 -22.19 19.73 12.96
C ALA A 310 -22.60 19.70 11.47
N PRO A 311 -23.11 20.81 10.89
CA PRO A 311 -23.73 20.82 9.56
C PRO A 311 -22.77 20.42 8.44
N HIS A 312 -21.48 20.75 8.58
CA HIS A 312 -20.46 20.38 7.60
C HIS A 312 -20.16 18.88 7.58
N LEU A 313 -20.05 18.24 8.75
CA LEU A 313 -19.84 16.80 8.86
C LEU A 313 -21.02 16.07 8.22
N VAL A 314 -22.24 16.44 8.60
CA VAL A 314 -23.48 15.85 8.09
C VAL A 314 -23.55 15.97 6.57
N ARG A 315 -23.26 17.14 6.02
CA ARG A 315 -23.25 17.35 4.57
C ARG A 315 -22.25 16.47 3.85
N ILE A 316 -21.06 16.24 4.42
CA ILE A 316 -20.03 15.39 3.80
C ILE A 316 -20.44 13.92 3.87
N PHE A 317 -20.95 13.45 5.02
CA PHE A 317 -21.39 12.08 5.19
C PHE A 317 -22.58 11.73 4.30
N ARG A 318 -23.62 12.57 4.27
CA ARG A 318 -24.82 12.35 3.44
C ARG A 318 -24.55 12.30 1.94
N ARG A 319 -23.40 12.79 1.46
CA ARG A 319 -22.97 12.63 0.06
C ARG A 319 -22.42 11.24 -0.25
N LYS A 320 -22.01 10.50 0.77
CA LYS A 320 -21.24 9.24 0.66
C LYS A 320 -21.93 8.05 1.26
N THR A 321 -22.82 8.27 2.22
CA THR A 321 -23.53 7.22 2.93
C THR A 321 -25.02 7.49 2.91
N LYS A 322 -25.79 6.41 2.99
CA LYS A 322 -27.24 6.45 3.22
C LYS A 322 -27.52 5.92 4.63
N GLY A 323 -28.79 5.90 5.04
CA GLY A 323 -29.20 5.28 6.29
C GLY A 323 -28.84 6.07 7.56
N PRO A 324 -29.18 5.52 8.74
CA PRO A 324 -29.01 6.19 10.02
C PRO A 324 -27.53 6.37 10.38
N CYS A 325 -27.25 7.49 11.05
CA CYS A 325 -25.96 7.81 11.62
C CYS A 325 -26.09 8.01 13.13
N PHE A 326 -25.08 7.57 13.85
CA PHE A 326 -24.97 7.71 15.30
C PHE A 326 -23.58 8.25 15.65
N GLN A 327 -23.52 9.14 16.63
CA GLN A 327 -22.29 9.64 17.22
C GLN A 327 -21.99 8.92 18.53
N ILE A 328 -20.78 8.39 18.68
CA ILE A 328 -20.35 7.60 19.84
C ILE A 328 -19.12 8.26 20.44
N GLN A 329 -19.22 8.72 21.69
CA GLN A 329 -18.13 9.42 22.37
C GLN A 329 -17.09 8.45 22.94
N SER A 330 -15.82 8.84 22.90
CA SER A 330 -14.77 8.15 23.63
C SER A 330 -14.92 8.42 25.13
N ARG A 331 -14.78 7.37 25.94
CA ARG A 331 -14.70 7.49 27.41
C ARG A 331 -13.27 7.76 27.88
N GLY A 332 -12.28 7.33 27.09
CA GLY A 332 -10.87 7.44 27.44
C GLY A 332 -10.21 8.73 26.97
N VAL A 333 -10.73 9.37 25.92
CA VAL A 333 -10.11 10.55 25.29
C VAL A 333 -11.16 11.64 25.08
N PRO A 334 -11.12 12.74 25.85
CA PRO A 334 -12.06 13.85 25.68
C PRO A 334 -12.09 14.35 24.23
N TYR A 335 -13.29 14.73 23.77
CA TYR A 335 -13.57 15.29 22.43
C TYR A 335 -13.38 14.32 21.25
N GLU A 336 -12.83 13.12 21.44
CA GLU A 336 -12.79 12.11 20.41
C GLU A 336 -14.12 11.35 20.30
N SER A 337 -14.56 11.11 19.07
CA SER A 337 -15.75 10.29 18.85
C SER A 337 -15.76 9.61 17.49
N LEU A 338 -16.59 8.58 17.39
CA LEU A 338 -16.87 7.84 16.16
C LEU A 338 -18.23 8.23 15.60
N THR A 339 -18.32 8.28 14.29
CA THR A 339 -19.59 8.14 13.59
C THR A 339 -19.77 6.68 13.18
N LEU A 340 -20.84 6.06 13.67
CA LEU A 340 -21.36 4.78 13.21
C LEU A 340 -22.46 5.06 12.19
N ASN A 341 -22.30 4.57 10.97
CA ASN A 341 -23.31 4.64 9.93
C ASN A 341 -23.69 3.23 9.50
N LEU A 342 -25.00 3.02 9.32
CA LEU A 342 -25.59 1.76 8.90
C LEU A 342 -26.34 2.04 7.61
N ASP A 343 -25.93 1.43 6.51
CA ASP A 343 -26.56 1.59 5.21
C ASP A 343 -26.86 0.23 4.58
N GLU A 344 -27.45 0.26 3.38
CA GLU A 344 -27.74 -0.96 2.61
C GLU A 344 -26.46 -1.69 2.19
N ASP A 345 -25.32 -0.98 2.13
CA ASP A 345 -24.02 -1.54 1.77
C ASP A 345 -23.30 -2.14 2.99
N GLY A 346 -23.70 -1.81 4.23
CA GLY A 346 -23.24 -2.43 5.46
C GLY A 346 -22.99 -1.46 6.62
N VAL A 347 -21.85 -1.64 7.31
CA VAL A 347 -21.47 -0.84 8.50
C VAL A 347 -20.23 -0.02 8.21
N ARG A 348 -20.28 1.26 8.59
CA ARG A 348 -19.13 2.17 8.57
C ARG A 348 -18.90 2.74 9.95
N VAL A 349 -17.67 2.66 10.44
CA VAL A 349 -17.22 3.27 11.69
C VAL A 349 -16.06 4.18 11.37
N ILE A 350 -16.18 5.47 11.64
CA ILE A 350 -15.16 6.46 11.27
C ILE A 350 -14.90 7.39 12.45
N VAL A 351 -13.63 7.67 12.75
CA VAL A 351 -13.26 8.72 13.72
C VAL A 351 -13.61 10.08 13.13
N THR A 352 -14.51 10.79 13.79
CA THR A 352 -15.04 12.07 13.31
C THR A 352 -14.90 13.20 14.30
N GLY A 353 -14.94 12.94 15.62
CA GLY A 353 -14.66 13.96 16.62
C GLY A 353 -13.18 14.02 16.98
N PHE A 354 -12.67 15.23 17.12
CA PHE A 354 -11.31 15.53 17.54
C PHE A 354 -11.31 16.67 18.54
N ARG A 355 -10.24 16.76 19.34
CA ARG A 355 -9.99 17.94 20.16
C ARG A 355 -9.62 19.13 19.25
N GLY A 356 -10.45 20.16 19.29
CA GLY A 356 -10.19 21.47 18.70
C GLY A 356 -10.12 22.56 19.76
N GLU A 357 -10.00 23.80 19.30
CA GLU A 357 -10.01 24.99 20.15
C GLU A 357 -10.86 26.07 19.46
N ARG A 358 -11.78 26.68 20.20
CA ARG A 358 -12.61 27.80 19.73
C ARG A 358 -12.58 28.88 20.81
N ASP A 359 -12.15 30.08 20.42
CA ASP A 359 -12.02 31.24 21.32
C ASP A 359 -11.14 30.97 22.56
N GLY A 360 -10.11 30.11 22.43
CA GLY A 360 -9.22 29.73 23.53
C GLY A 360 -9.71 28.54 24.37
N GLU A 361 -10.94 28.08 24.15
CA GLU A 361 -11.54 26.98 24.92
C GLU A 361 -11.51 25.66 24.13
N PRO A 362 -11.18 24.53 24.79
CA PRO A 362 -11.15 23.23 24.14
C PRO A 362 -12.57 22.80 23.78
N CYS A 363 -12.79 22.50 22.50
CA CYS A 363 -14.07 22.04 21.98
C CYS A 363 -13.92 20.75 21.19
N GLN A 364 -15.04 20.08 20.94
CA GLN A 364 -15.09 19.02 19.95
C GLN A 364 -15.21 19.63 18.55
N ASP A 365 -14.28 19.29 17.67
CA ASP A 365 -14.33 19.63 16.26
C ASP A 365 -14.54 18.36 15.43
N TYR A 366 -15.33 18.50 14.36
CA TYR A 366 -15.66 17.41 13.45
C TYR A 366 -14.94 17.51 12.10
N ILE A 367 -14.13 18.55 11.90
CA ILE A 367 -13.38 18.78 10.66
C ILE A 367 -11.89 18.78 10.97
N ARG A 368 -11.20 17.72 10.55
CA ARG A 368 -9.74 17.73 10.53
C ARG A 368 -9.27 18.22 9.15
N GLN A 369 -8.50 19.31 9.10
CA GLN A 369 -7.86 19.76 7.86
C GLN A 369 -7.07 18.59 7.24
N GLY A 370 -7.40 18.21 6.00
CA GLY A 370 -6.74 17.12 5.27
C GLY A 370 -7.44 15.76 5.29
N TYR A 371 -8.55 15.60 6.02
CA TYR A 371 -9.40 14.41 5.90
C TYR A 371 -10.44 14.63 4.80
N TYR A 372 -10.10 14.22 3.58
CA TYR A 372 -11.11 13.91 2.58
C TYR A 372 -11.48 12.44 2.78
N PHE A 373 -12.72 12.19 3.21
CA PHE A 373 -13.34 10.87 3.26
C PHE A 373 -13.23 10.17 1.89
#